data_AF-A0A956KSJ5-F1
#
_entry.id   AF-A0A956KSJ5-F1
#
_cell.length_a   1.000
_cell.length_b   1.000
_cell.length_c   1.000
_cell.angle_alpha   90.00
_cell.angle_beta   90.00
_cell.angle_gamma   90.00
#
_symmetry.space_group_name_H-M   'P 1'
#
loop_
_entity.id
_entity.type
_entity.pdbx_description
1 polymer ?
#
loop_
_entity_poly.entity_id
_entity_poly.type
_entity_poly.pdbx_seq_one_letter_code
_entity_poly.pdbx_strand_id
1 'polypeptide(L)'
;RTLDELYLVSLADMANVSPEYLTSWKLTLLDELYLRTAAEFASSRRRETVARRPRDDEPEGLPARYYSLFDQDLRREHRRLLDTLRQASGDRSVIVDAAEGSGALRLTVVTDDRRGLLAILTSCMADTGLEVMAADVFSVPMARRIALDVFRVVPRDTGAGLGRPSDWADRLEHALTRAVAAAPSAEELAEVMPPLPGRRRSGARRATTKVRFSEDPAGCRTIVDVETIENPGVAARISRSFAALDLDIEIARINTEMRRVDAVFYVSKLDEKQRAELSKLIRANLRTGRR
;
A
#
# COMPACT_ATOMS: atom_id res chain seq x y z
N ARG A 1 5.44 32.53 -1.69
CA ARG A 1 5.38 33.20 -0.37
C ARG A 1 4.10 32.86 0.37
N THR A 2 2.92 33.32 -0.06
CA THR A 2 1.67 33.04 0.67
C THR A 2 1.31 31.55 0.77
N LEU A 3 1.58 30.75 -0.27
CA LEU A 3 1.32 29.30 -0.24
C LEU A 3 2.31 28.54 0.66
N ASP A 4 3.58 28.96 0.68
CA ASP A 4 4.62 28.36 1.54
C ASP A 4 4.30 28.59 3.01
N GLU A 5 3.85 29.81 3.34
CA GLU A 5 3.38 30.18 4.67
C GLU A 5 2.11 29.40 5.04
N LEU A 6 1.17 29.20 4.10
CA LEU A 6 -0.03 28.40 4.33
C LEU A 6 0.29 26.93 4.59
N TYR A 7 1.24 26.36 3.85
CA TYR A 7 1.73 24.99 4.06
C TYR A 7 2.40 24.85 5.43
N LEU A 8 3.30 25.78 5.80
CA LEU A 8 3.97 25.76 7.09
C LEU A 8 3.00 25.95 8.26
N VAL A 9 1.99 26.83 8.12
CA VAL A 9 0.93 27.01 9.13
C VAL A 9 0.04 25.78 9.21
N SER A 10 -0.34 25.15 8.09
CA SER A 10 -1.13 23.92 8.10
C SER A 10 -0.38 22.76 8.77
N LEU A 11 0.92 22.65 8.48
CA LEU A 11 1.81 21.66 9.08
C LEU A 11 1.96 21.91 10.59
N ALA A 12 2.18 23.16 10.99
CA ALA A 12 2.27 23.57 12.39
C ALA A 12 0.97 23.36 13.16
N ASP A 13 -0.18 23.70 12.58
CA ASP A 13 -1.50 23.51 13.18
C ASP A 13 -1.81 22.02 13.38
N MET A 14 -1.58 21.20 12.34
CA MET A 14 -1.79 19.74 12.44
C MET A 14 -0.84 19.07 13.44
N ALA A 15 0.41 19.54 13.55
CA ALA A 15 1.35 19.09 14.57
C ALA A 15 0.92 19.51 15.99
N ASN A 16 0.27 20.68 16.12
CA ASN A 16 -0.17 21.25 17.39
C ASN A 16 -1.46 20.61 17.93
N VAL A 17 -2.28 19.98 17.08
CA VAL A 17 -3.47 19.21 17.50
C VAL A 17 -3.07 17.96 18.31
N SER A 18 -2.05 17.23 17.87
CA SER A 18 -1.37 16.16 18.63
C SER A 18 -0.15 15.66 17.83
N PRO A 19 0.99 15.33 18.49
CA PRO A 19 2.14 14.73 17.82
C PRO A 19 1.82 13.46 17.03
N GLU A 20 0.76 12.73 17.41
CA GLU A 20 0.32 11.49 16.75
C GLU A 20 -0.60 11.75 15.54
N TYR A 21 -1.05 13.00 15.35
CA TYR A 21 -2.00 13.34 14.29
C TYR A 21 -1.33 13.60 12.94
N LEU A 22 -0.12 14.16 12.93
CA LEU A 22 0.65 14.48 11.72
C LEU A 22 1.50 13.27 11.29
N THR A 23 0.84 12.28 10.72
CA THR A 23 1.50 11.06 10.24
C THR A 23 2.27 11.29 8.93
N SER A 24 3.27 10.46 8.63
CA SER A 24 4.09 10.57 7.41
C SER A 24 3.26 10.51 6.12
N TRP A 25 2.10 9.87 6.13
CA TRP A 25 1.21 9.83 4.98
C TRP A 25 0.34 11.08 4.84
N LYS A 26 -0.08 11.69 5.95
CA LYS A 26 -0.74 13.01 5.90
C LYS A 26 0.23 14.09 5.51
N LEU A 27 1.51 13.98 5.91
CA LEU A 27 2.59 14.79 5.37
C LEU A 27 2.70 14.61 3.85
N THR A 28 2.70 13.37 3.36
CA THR A 28 2.70 13.10 1.90
C THR A 28 1.49 13.72 1.20
N LEU A 29 0.31 13.68 1.82
CA LEU A 29 -0.92 14.25 1.27
C LEU A 29 -0.91 15.79 1.29
N LEU A 30 -0.31 16.39 2.33
CA LEU A 30 -0.06 17.83 2.41
C LEU A 30 0.99 18.28 1.39
N ASP A 31 2.06 17.52 1.24
CA ASP A 31 3.10 17.77 0.24
C ASP A 31 2.49 17.70 -1.15
N GLU A 32 1.66 16.70 -1.40
CA GLU A 32 0.96 16.56 -2.66
C GLU A 32 -0.04 17.70 -2.90
N LEU A 33 -0.82 18.11 -1.90
CA LEU A 33 -1.70 19.27 -1.99
C LEU A 33 -0.92 20.55 -2.26
N TYR A 34 0.17 20.79 -1.53
CA TYR A 34 1.03 21.95 -1.68
C TYR A 34 1.66 21.98 -3.07
N LEU A 35 2.27 20.87 -3.51
CA LEU A 35 2.92 20.77 -4.81
C LEU A 35 1.90 20.92 -5.95
N ARG A 36 0.71 20.35 -5.83
CA ARG A 36 -0.37 20.51 -6.82
C ARG A 36 -0.88 21.94 -6.88
N THR A 37 -1.10 22.58 -5.73
CA THR A 37 -1.56 23.97 -5.65
C THR A 37 -0.47 24.93 -6.16
N ALA A 38 0.79 24.68 -5.81
CA ALA A 38 1.94 25.41 -6.30
C ALA A 38 2.09 25.23 -7.82
N ALA A 39 1.88 24.03 -8.34
CA ALA A 39 1.90 23.75 -9.77
C ALA A 39 0.76 24.47 -10.51
N GLU A 40 -0.44 24.56 -9.94
CA GLU A 40 -1.55 25.35 -10.50
C GLU A 40 -1.23 26.86 -10.53
N PHE A 41 -0.72 27.41 -9.43
CA PHE A 41 -0.26 28.80 -9.38
C PHE A 41 0.95 29.06 -10.29
N ALA A 42 1.79 28.06 -10.51
CA ALA A 42 2.92 28.13 -11.44
C ALA A 42 2.49 27.91 -12.90
N SER A 43 1.40 27.16 -13.17
CA SER A 43 0.91 26.84 -14.51
C SER A 43 0.33 28.05 -15.26
N SER A 44 -0.07 29.10 -14.52
CA SER A 44 -0.36 30.41 -15.09
C SER A 44 0.91 31.19 -15.51
N ARG A 45 2.12 30.65 -15.25
CA ARG A 45 3.40 31.28 -15.63
C ARG A 45 4.55 30.40 -16.16
N ARG A 46 4.58 29.07 -16.06
CA ARG A 46 5.49 28.16 -16.80
C ARG A 46 5.38 26.70 -16.31
N ARG A 47 5.46 25.78 -17.27
CA ARG A 47 5.48 24.32 -17.13
C ARG A 47 6.71 23.77 -16.36
N GLU A 48 6.51 22.57 -15.82
CA GLU A 48 7.45 21.51 -15.40
C GLU A 48 8.12 21.60 -14.01
N THR A 49 7.53 20.87 -13.06
CA THR A 49 8.21 20.30 -11.89
C THR A 49 9.35 19.41 -12.37
N VAL A 50 10.59 19.84 -12.17
CA VAL A 50 11.77 19.01 -12.49
C VAL A 50 11.75 17.79 -11.57
N ALA A 51 11.43 16.63 -12.14
CA ALA A 51 11.57 15.35 -11.47
C ALA A 51 13.00 15.23 -10.94
N ARG A 52 13.14 14.95 -9.63
CA ARG A 52 14.43 14.60 -9.05
C ARG A 52 15.04 13.50 -9.90
N ARG A 53 16.23 13.75 -10.45
CA ARG A 53 16.97 12.70 -11.14
C ARG A 53 17.46 11.69 -10.08
N PRO A 54 17.09 10.41 -10.17
CA PRO A 54 17.65 9.38 -9.29
C PRO A 54 19.17 9.36 -9.41
N ARG A 55 19.86 9.01 -8.32
CA ARG A 55 21.29 8.69 -8.36
C ARG A 55 21.49 7.33 -9.05
N ASP A 56 22.69 7.08 -9.56
CA ASP A 56 23.01 5.83 -10.27
C ASP A 56 22.82 4.57 -9.39
N ASP A 57 22.93 4.72 -8.07
CA ASP A 57 22.74 3.68 -7.06
C ASP A 57 21.29 3.58 -6.54
N GLU A 58 20.34 4.26 -7.17
CA GLU A 58 18.93 4.26 -6.81
C GLU A 58 18.06 3.65 -7.92
N PRO A 59 16.84 3.19 -7.61
CA PRO A 59 15.90 2.75 -8.63
C PRO A 59 15.47 3.91 -9.51
N GLU A 60 15.22 3.62 -10.78
CA GLU A 60 14.81 4.59 -11.81
C GLU A 60 13.34 4.36 -12.21
N GLY A 61 12.70 5.38 -12.80
CA GLY A 61 11.34 5.27 -13.34
C GLY A 61 10.22 5.28 -12.28
N LEU A 62 10.58 5.38 -11.00
CA LEU A 62 9.61 5.47 -9.91
C LEU A 62 9.06 6.91 -9.77
N PRO A 63 7.84 7.07 -9.24
CA PRO A 63 7.23 8.38 -9.08
C PRO A 63 7.91 9.21 -7.99
N ALA A 64 7.84 10.54 -8.07
CA ALA A 64 8.48 11.47 -7.13
C ALA A 64 8.28 11.10 -5.64
N ARG A 65 7.06 10.65 -5.28
CA ARG A 65 6.73 10.22 -3.92
C ARG A 65 7.62 9.09 -3.39
N TYR A 66 8.05 8.14 -4.24
CA TYR A 66 8.93 7.06 -3.83
C TYR A 66 10.24 7.62 -3.27
N TYR A 67 10.81 8.61 -3.97
CA TYR A 67 12.05 9.25 -3.58
C TYR A 67 11.94 10.13 -2.33
N SER A 68 10.73 10.59 -2.01
CA SER A 68 10.43 11.33 -0.78
C SER A 68 10.16 10.41 0.42
N LEU A 69 9.54 9.24 0.16
CA LEU A 69 9.11 8.31 1.22
C LEU A 69 10.26 7.53 1.84
N PHE A 70 11.22 7.10 1.02
CA PHE A 70 12.35 6.31 1.49
C PHE A 70 13.60 7.16 1.55
N ASP A 71 14.43 6.99 2.59
CA ASP A 71 15.73 7.63 2.69
C ASP A 71 16.72 7.07 1.65
N GLN A 72 17.95 7.59 1.65
CA GLN A 72 18.95 7.17 0.67
C GLN A 72 19.40 5.71 0.84
N ASP A 73 19.52 5.23 2.07
CA ASP A 73 20.05 3.90 2.33
C ASP A 73 19.02 2.83 1.95
N LEU A 74 17.74 3.05 2.25
CA LEU A 74 16.65 2.20 1.78
C LEU A 74 16.53 2.20 0.25
N ARG A 75 16.69 3.36 -0.41
CA ARG A 75 16.64 3.39 -1.88
C ARG A 75 17.79 2.58 -2.50
N ARG A 76 18.99 2.62 -1.91
CA ARG A 76 20.13 1.80 -2.33
C ARG A 76 19.87 0.31 -2.11
N GLU A 77 19.27 -0.05 -0.98
CA GLU A 77 18.84 -1.41 -0.68
C GLU A 77 17.83 -1.90 -1.74
N HIS A 78 16.79 -1.11 -2.03
CA HIS A 78 15.81 -1.44 -3.06
C HIS A 78 16.46 -1.59 -4.45
N ARG A 79 17.45 -0.76 -4.80
CA ARG A 79 18.23 -0.93 -6.05
C ARG A 79 18.94 -2.27 -6.09
N ARG A 80 19.58 -2.69 -5.01
CA ARG A 80 20.26 -4.00 -4.90
C ARG A 80 19.29 -5.17 -5.04
N LEU A 81 18.09 -5.06 -4.45
CA LEU A 81 17.05 -6.10 -4.58
C LEU A 81 16.55 -6.20 -6.03
N LEU A 82 16.29 -5.06 -6.69
CA LEU A 82 15.93 -5.02 -8.10
C LEU A 82 17.02 -5.62 -9.00
N ASP A 83 18.28 -5.27 -8.75
CA ASP A 83 19.41 -5.79 -9.51
C ASP A 83 19.61 -7.30 -9.27
N THR A 84 19.40 -7.79 -8.04
CA THR A 84 19.40 -9.22 -7.71
C THR A 84 18.30 -9.96 -8.48
N LEU A 85 17.06 -9.44 -8.51
CA LEU A 85 15.97 -10.06 -9.28
C LEU A 85 16.29 -10.08 -10.78
N ARG A 86 16.96 -9.04 -11.31
CA ARG A 86 17.38 -8.98 -12.73
C ARG A 86 18.45 -10.01 -13.07
N GLN A 87 19.39 -10.25 -12.17
CA GLN A 87 20.47 -11.20 -12.38
C GLN A 87 20.05 -12.65 -12.11
N ALA A 88 18.97 -12.85 -11.35
CA ALA A 88 18.39 -14.15 -11.12
C ALA A 88 18.01 -14.82 -12.46
N SER A 89 18.71 -15.89 -12.78
CA SER A 89 18.39 -16.78 -13.90
C SER A 89 17.64 -18.00 -13.35
N GLY A 90 16.46 -18.32 -13.87
CA GLY A 90 15.65 -19.47 -13.45
C GLY A 90 14.34 -19.09 -12.73
N ASP A 91 13.86 -19.98 -11.85
CA ASP A 91 12.52 -19.96 -11.22
C ASP A 91 12.39 -19.00 -10.01
N ARG A 92 13.46 -18.26 -9.68
CA ARG A 92 13.45 -17.32 -8.54
C ARG A 92 12.76 -16.01 -8.95
N SER A 93 11.44 -16.02 -8.87
CA SER A 93 10.55 -14.92 -9.27
C SER A 93 10.27 -13.92 -8.14
N VAL A 94 10.53 -14.28 -6.88
CA VAL A 94 10.25 -13.44 -5.70
C VAL A 94 11.51 -13.33 -4.84
N ILE A 95 11.82 -12.11 -4.41
CA ILE A 95 12.84 -11.81 -3.39
C ILE A 95 12.14 -11.11 -2.24
N VAL A 96 12.44 -11.56 -1.01
CA VAL A 96 11.95 -10.92 0.22
C VAL A 96 13.13 -10.51 1.07
N ASP A 97 13.23 -9.21 1.35
CA ASP A 97 14.10 -8.70 2.42
C ASP A 97 13.26 -8.38 3.65
N ALA A 98 13.81 -8.63 4.84
CA ALA A 98 13.17 -8.30 6.10
C ALA A 98 14.17 -7.63 7.04
N ALA A 99 13.76 -6.51 7.62
CA ALA A 99 14.53 -5.77 8.61
C ALA A 99 13.68 -5.41 9.82
N GLU A 100 14.34 -5.18 10.97
CA GLU A 100 13.66 -4.59 12.12
C GLU A 100 13.35 -3.11 11.83
N GLY A 101 12.13 -2.71 12.18
CA GLY A 101 11.71 -1.33 12.23
C GLY A 101 11.15 -0.98 13.61
N SER A 102 10.67 0.26 13.77
CA SER A 102 10.11 0.71 15.05
C SER A 102 8.87 -0.11 15.44
N GLY A 103 9.05 -1.09 16.33
CA GLY A 103 7.99 -1.96 16.85
C GLY A 103 7.31 -2.89 15.83
N ALA A 104 7.91 -3.08 14.66
CA ALA A 104 7.36 -3.88 13.56
C ALA A 104 8.49 -4.38 12.66
N LEU A 105 8.20 -5.35 11.80
CA LEU A 105 9.09 -5.77 10.73
C LEU A 105 8.84 -4.91 9.48
N ARG A 106 9.90 -4.47 8.83
CA ARG A 106 9.85 -3.93 7.47
C ARG A 106 10.13 -5.09 6.52
N LEU A 107 9.22 -5.34 5.60
CA LEU A 107 9.38 -6.32 4.53
C LEU A 107 9.46 -5.59 3.20
N THR A 108 10.46 -5.90 2.40
CA THR A 108 10.56 -5.43 1.01
C THR A 108 10.40 -6.63 0.08
N VAL A 109 9.38 -6.61 -0.76
CA VAL A 109 9.10 -7.68 -1.72
C VAL A 109 9.37 -7.16 -3.12
N VAL A 110 10.20 -7.88 -3.87
CA VAL A 110 10.51 -7.59 -5.28
C VAL A 110 10.20 -8.81 -6.13
N THR A 111 9.30 -8.66 -7.09
CA THR A 111 8.80 -9.75 -7.94
C THR A 111 8.30 -9.21 -9.28
N ASP A 112 8.14 -10.08 -10.28
CA ASP A 112 7.41 -9.70 -11.50
C ASP A 112 5.98 -9.25 -11.14
N ASP A 113 5.58 -8.11 -11.71
CA ASP A 113 4.31 -7.47 -11.43
C ASP A 113 3.18 -8.10 -12.24
N ARG A 114 2.01 -8.22 -11.64
CA ARG A 114 0.81 -8.77 -12.27
C ARG A 114 -0.46 -8.28 -11.58
N ARG A 115 -1.57 -8.38 -12.32
CA ARG A 115 -2.90 -8.18 -11.74
C ARG A 115 -3.13 -9.12 -10.56
N GLY A 116 -3.71 -8.57 -9.49
CA GLY A 116 -3.97 -9.28 -8.25
C GLY A 116 -2.75 -9.55 -7.36
N LEU A 117 -1.54 -9.10 -7.73
CA LEU A 117 -0.32 -9.36 -6.96
C LEU A 117 -0.47 -8.91 -5.49
N LEU A 118 -0.93 -7.68 -5.25
CA LEU A 118 -1.11 -7.18 -3.89
C LEU A 118 -2.04 -8.06 -3.05
N ALA A 119 -3.08 -8.64 -3.67
CA ALA A 119 -3.97 -9.59 -3.00
C ALA A 119 -3.23 -10.87 -2.61
N ILE A 120 -2.40 -11.41 -3.51
CA ILE A 120 -1.56 -12.59 -3.25
C ILE A 120 -0.59 -12.30 -2.10
N LEU A 121 0.13 -11.17 -2.15
CA LEU A 121 1.12 -10.79 -1.13
C LEU A 121 0.47 -10.66 0.26
N THR A 122 -0.61 -9.87 0.34
CA THR A 122 -1.29 -9.60 1.61
C THR A 122 -2.05 -10.82 2.15
N SER A 123 -2.59 -11.69 1.29
CA SER A 123 -3.15 -12.99 1.70
C SER A 123 -2.07 -13.91 2.28
N CYS A 124 -0.93 -14.04 1.60
CA CYS A 124 0.18 -14.87 2.10
C CYS A 124 0.72 -14.36 3.46
N MET A 125 0.79 -13.06 3.66
CA MET A 125 1.13 -12.47 4.97
C MET A 125 0.08 -12.84 6.02
N ALA A 126 -1.21 -12.68 5.72
CA ALA A 126 -2.29 -13.04 6.64
C ALA A 126 -2.25 -14.52 7.05
N ASP A 127 -2.01 -15.41 6.08
CA ASP A 127 -1.93 -16.87 6.26
C ASP A 127 -0.68 -17.31 7.03
N THR A 128 0.43 -16.58 6.89
CA THR A 128 1.65 -16.82 7.68
C THR A 128 1.58 -16.21 9.08
N GLY A 129 0.50 -15.51 9.41
CA GLY A 129 0.24 -14.94 10.73
C GLY A 129 0.77 -13.52 10.90
N LEU A 130 1.04 -12.80 9.81
CA LEU A 130 1.42 -11.39 9.83
C LEU A 130 0.21 -10.49 9.56
N GLU A 131 0.18 -9.35 10.25
CA GLU A 131 -0.77 -8.26 10.03
C GLU A 131 -0.08 -7.08 9.36
N VAL A 132 -0.71 -6.56 8.30
CA VAL A 132 -0.20 -5.40 7.56
C VAL A 132 -0.58 -4.12 8.28
N MET A 133 0.42 -3.47 8.86
CA MET A 133 0.29 -2.18 9.53
C MET A 133 0.45 -1.02 8.57
N ALA A 134 1.37 -1.14 7.61
CA ALA A 134 1.45 -0.25 6.49
C ALA A 134 1.90 -0.97 5.22
N ALA A 135 1.56 -0.43 4.07
CA ALA A 135 2.06 -0.88 2.77
C ALA A 135 2.27 0.32 1.86
N ASP A 136 3.37 0.37 1.13
CA ASP A 136 3.64 1.28 0.03
C ASP A 136 4.01 0.44 -1.20
N VAL A 137 3.15 0.47 -2.21
CA VAL A 137 3.19 -0.43 -3.39
C VAL A 137 3.58 0.36 -4.63
N PHE A 138 4.52 -0.18 -5.41
CA PHE A 138 5.04 0.49 -6.61
C PHE A 138 5.31 -0.47 -7.76
N SER A 139 4.86 -0.10 -8.96
CA SER A 139 5.31 -0.72 -10.21
C SER A 139 6.49 0.05 -10.78
N VAL A 140 7.61 -0.65 -11.03
CA VAL A 140 8.79 -0.11 -11.71
C VAL A 140 8.62 -0.32 -13.23
N PRO A 141 8.56 0.75 -14.04
CA PRO A 141 8.39 0.65 -15.48
C PRO A 141 9.74 0.24 -16.13
N MET A 142 9.91 -1.05 -16.38
CA MET A 142 11.06 -1.59 -17.12
C MET A 142 10.58 -2.50 -18.27
N ALA A 143 11.52 -3.13 -19.00
CA ALA A 143 11.20 -4.07 -20.08
C ALA A 143 10.27 -5.22 -19.62
N ARG A 144 10.43 -5.66 -18.37
CA ARG A 144 9.44 -6.43 -17.62
C ARG A 144 8.90 -5.57 -16.48
N ARG A 145 7.60 -5.63 -16.20
CA ARG A 145 6.99 -4.87 -15.10
C ARG A 145 7.35 -5.56 -13.78
N ILE A 146 7.98 -4.83 -12.87
CA ILE A 146 8.44 -5.37 -11.57
C ILE A 146 7.70 -4.61 -10.46
N ALA A 147 7.21 -5.33 -9.47
CA ALA A 147 6.68 -4.75 -8.25
C ALA A 147 7.82 -4.56 -7.23
N LEU A 148 7.84 -3.41 -6.57
CA LEU A 148 8.70 -3.07 -5.44
C LEU A 148 7.78 -2.61 -4.31
N ASP A 149 7.42 -3.54 -3.44
CA ASP A 149 6.42 -3.30 -2.41
C ASP A 149 7.06 -3.35 -1.03
N VAL A 150 6.83 -2.31 -0.23
CA VAL A 150 7.37 -2.19 1.13
C VAL A 150 6.22 -2.26 2.12
N PHE A 151 6.29 -3.22 3.05
CA PHE A 151 5.28 -3.44 4.08
C PHE A 151 5.87 -3.22 5.46
N ARG A 152 5.09 -2.62 6.35
CA ARG A 152 5.32 -2.68 7.79
C ARG A 152 4.33 -3.68 8.36
N VAL A 153 4.84 -4.74 8.97
CA VAL A 153 4.01 -5.84 9.48
C VAL A 153 4.33 -6.18 10.92
N VAL A 154 3.34 -6.75 11.62
CA VAL A 154 3.52 -7.30 12.96
C VAL A 154 3.00 -8.73 13.01
N PRO A 155 3.65 -9.65 13.74
CA PRO A 155 3.06 -10.95 14.03
C PRO A 155 1.73 -10.78 14.77
N ARG A 156 0.73 -11.53 14.35
CA ARG A 156 -0.61 -11.58 14.97
C ARG A 156 -0.52 -12.05 16.43
N ASP A 157 0.34 -13.03 16.69
CA ASP A 157 0.63 -13.50 18.04
C ASP A 157 1.80 -12.72 18.63
N THR A 158 1.47 -11.65 19.36
CA THR A 158 2.46 -10.79 20.02
C THR A 158 3.21 -11.49 21.16
N GLY A 159 2.76 -12.67 21.61
CA GLY A 159 3.41 -13.42 22.69
C GLY A 159 4.80 -13.96 22.33
N ALA A 160 5.09 -14.11 21.03
CA ALA A 160 6.38 -14.61 20.53
C ALA A 160 7.40 -13.50 20.23
N GLY A 161 7.05 -12.21 20.45
CA GLY A 161 7.84 -11.08 19.96
C GLY A 161 7.82 -10.97 18.44
N LEU A 162 8.69 -10.11 17.87
CA LEU A 162 8.77 -9.94 16.41
C LEU A 162 9.43 -11.14 15.70
N GLY A 163 10.19 -11.98 16.43
CA GLY A 163 11.06 -12.98 15.83
C GLY A 163 12.25 -12.35 15.09
N ARG A 164 13.13 -13.18 14.53
CA ARG A 164 14.25 -12.68 13.71
C ARG A 164 13.75 -12.32 12.32
N PRO A 165 14.12 -11.14 11.76
CA PRO A 165 13.70 -10.77 10.42
C PRO A 165 14.08 -11.80 9.34
N SER A 166 15.28 -12.39 9.42
CA SER A 166 15.74 -13.43 8.48
C SER A 166 14.80 -14.63 8.40
N ASP A 167 14.27 -15.08 9.54
CA ASP A 167 13.38 -16.24 9.59
C ASP A 167 12.05 -15.95 8.87
N TRP A 168 11.59 -14.69 8.95
CA TRP A 168 10.41 -14.22 8.22
C TRP A 168 10.68 -14.07 6.73
N ALA A 169 11.84 -13.51 6.35
CA ALA A 169 12.24 -13.39 4.94
C ALA A 169 12.25 -14.76 4.27
N ASP A 170 12.94 -15.75 4.86
CA ASP A 170 13.02 -17.10 4.31
C ASP A 170 11.64 -17.76 4.20
N ARG A 171 10.83 -17.68 5.27
CA ARG A 171 9.49 -18.26 5.28
C ARG A 171 8.57 -17.64 4.23
N LEU A 172 8.60 -16.31 4.11
CA LEU A 172 7.77 -15.58 3.15
C LEU A 172 8.25 -15.75 1.73
N GLU A 173 9.56 -15.75 1.46
CA GLU A 173 10.09 -15.99 0.12
C GLU A 173 9.60 -17.33 -0.42
N HIS A 174 9.68 -18.40 0.39
CA HIS A 174 9.16 -19.71 -0.01
C HIS A 174 7.65 -19.73 -0.22
N ALA A 175 6.89 -19.09 0.67
CA ALA A 175 5.43 -19.08 0.58
C ALA A 175 4.93 -18.24 -0.60
N LEU A 176 5.52 -17.06 -0.81
CA LEU A 176 5.20 -16.13 -1.89
C LEU A 176 5.63 -16.69 -3.24
N THR A 177 6.79 -17.34 -3.34
CA THR A 177 7.21 -17.99 -4.59
C THR A 177 6.15 -18.99 -5.06
N ARG A 178 5.64 -19.83 -4.15
CA ARG A 178 4.54 -20.77 -4.48
C ARG A 178 3.24 -20.05 -4.82
N ALA A 179 2.86 -19.03 -4.06
CA ALA A 179 1.59 -18.32 -4.25
C ALA A 179 1.56 -17.50 -5.56
N VAL A 180 2.68 -16.87 -5.93
CA VAL A 180 2.85 -16.13 -7.18
C VAL A 180 2.88 -17.08 -8.37
N ALA A 181 3.60 -18.22 -8.25
CA ALA A 181 3.67 -19.24 -9.30
C ALA A 181 2.31 -19.94 -9.53
N ALA A 182 1.51 -20.15 -8.48
CA ALA A 182 0.14 -20.67 -8.59
C ALA A 182 -0.76 -19.77 -9.44
N ALA A 183 -0.42 -18.47 -9.54
CA ALA A 183 -1.00 -17.54 -10.50
C ALA A 183 -2.54 -17.48 -10.46
N PRO A 184 -3.18 -17.41 -9.28
CA PRO A 184 -4.63 -17.59 -9.14
C PRO A 184 -5.42 -16.62 -10.02
N SER A 185 -6.55 -17.11 -10.54
CA SER A 185 -7.44 -16.34 -11.40
C SER A 185 -8.22 -15.29 -10.59
N ALA A 186 -8.81 -14.31 -11.29
CA ALA A 186 -9.67 -13.32 -10.66
C ALA A 186 -10.88 -13.99 -9.97
N GLU A 187 -11.42 -15.06 -10.55
CA GLU A 187 -12.52 -15.84 -9.99
C GLU A 187 -12.12 -16.55 -8.68
N GLU A 188 -10.94 -17.17 -8.63
CA GLU A 188 -10.42 -17.80 -7.41
C GLU A 188 -10.17 -16.77 -6.30
N LEU A 189 -9.69 -15.58 -6.66
CA LEU A 189 -9.54 -14.46 -5.73
C LEU A 189 -10.88 -13.83 -5.31
N ALA A 190 -11.93 -13.96 -6.14
CA ALA A 190 -13.28 -13.50 -5.88
C ALA A 190 -14.08 -14.41 -4.92
N GLU A 191 -13.60 -15.63 -4.63
CA GLU A 191 -14.26 -16.52 -3.69
C GLU A 191 -14.55 -15.84 -2.35
N VAL A 192 -15.80 -16.00 -1.88
CA VAL A 192 -16.31 -15.28 -0.71
C VAL A 192 -15.56 -15.70 0.53
N MET A 193 -14.81 -14.76 1.11
CA MET A 193 -14.12 -15.00 2.37
C MET A 193 -15.13 -15.12 3.52
N PRO A 194 -14.89 -16.01 4.51
CA PRO A 194 -15.76 -16.10 5.69
C PRO A 194 -15.85 -14.74 6.39
N PRO A 195 -16.93 -14.42 7.11
CA PRO A 195 -17.05 -13.14 7.80
C PRO A 195 -15.87 -12.91 8.76
N LEU A 196 -15.40 -11.66 8.85
CA LEU A 196 -14.35 -11.29 9.81
C LEU A 196 -14.79 -11.64 11.25
N PRO A 197 -13.88 -12.07 12.13
CA PRO A 197 -14.21 -12.37 13.52
C PRO A 197 -14.86 -11.16 14.20
N GLY A 198 -16.02 -11.40 14.82
CA GLY A 198 -16.74 -10.37 15.57
C GLY A 198 -15.97 -9.96 16.81
N ARG A 199 -15.51 -8.70 16.88
CA ARG A 199 -15.02 -8.10 18.13
C ARG A 199 -16.21 -7.72 19.00
N ARG A 200 -16.23 -8.19 20.27
CA ARG A 200 -17.25 -7.78 21.26
C ARG A 200 -17.31 -6.26 21.32
N ARG A 201 -18.45 -5.67 20.96
CA ARG A 201 -18.81 -4.31 21.36
C ARG A 201 -20.02 -4.42 22.27
N SER A 202 -19.87 -4.05 23.54
CA SER A 202 -20.98 -3.49 24.29
C SER A 202 -21.29 -2.11 23.68
N GLY A 203 -22.55 -1.90 23.27
CA GLY A 203 -23.13 -0.57 23.09
C GLY A 203 -22.72 0.32 21.91
N ALA A 204 -21.70 -0.01 21.11
CA ALA A 204 -21.27 0.90 20.03
C ALA A 204 -21.84 0.54 18.65
N ARG A 205 -22.44 1.55 18.00
CA ARG A 205 -22.90 1.57 16.59
C ARG A 205 -21.84 0.90 15.71
N ARG A 206 -22.23 -0.08 14.87
CA ARG A 206 -21.34 -0.73 13.89
C ARG A 206 -20.63 0.37 13.11
N ALA A 207 -19.30 0.50 13.25
CA ALA A 207 -18.59 1.46 12.40
C ALA A 207 -18.70 0.95 10.96
N THR A 208 -19.15 1.81 10.07
CA THR A 208 -19.44 1.47 8.68
C THR A 208 -18.20 1.68 7.84
N THR A 209 -17.82 0.67 7.07
CA THR A 209 -16.80 0.81 6.02
C THR A 209 -17.23 1.90 5.04
N LYS A 210 -16.40 2.92 4.89
CA LYS A 210 -16.59 3.98 3.89
C LYS A 210 -15.65 3.72 2.72
N VAL A 211 -16.19 3.85 1.52
CA VAL A 211 -15.44 3.77 0.26
C VAL A 211 -15.76 5.03 -0.51
N ARG A 212 -14.76 5.81 -0.90
CA ARG A 212 -14.90 7.07 -1.63
C ARG A 212 -14.06 6.99 -2.90
N PHE A 213 -14.53 7.67 -3.94
CA PHE A 213 -13.86 7.71 -5.24
C PHE A 213 -13.57 9.15 -5.60
N SER A 214 -12.38 9.42 -6.11
CA SER A 214 -12.01 10.68 -6.72
C SER A 214 -11.15 10.43 -7.96
N GLU A 215 -10.97 11.44 -8.81
CA GLU A 215 -10.05 11.34 -9.95
C GLU A 215 -8.66 11.84 -9.55
N ASP A 216 -7.61 11.26 -10.13
CA ASP A 216 -6.28 11.86 -10.01
C ASP A 216 -6.24 13.22 -10.75
N PRO A 217 -5.28 14.12 -10.46
CA PRO A 217 -5.23 15.43 -11.09
C PRO A 217 -5.13 15.40 -12.61
N ALA A 218 -4.55 14.33 -13.15
CA ALA A 218 -4.43 14.12 -14.60
C ALA A 218 -5.74 13.59 -15.22
N GLY A 219 -6.70 13.15 -14.41
CA GLY A 219 -7.97 12.55 -14.86
C GLY A 219 -7.83 11.18 -15.50
N CYS A 220 -6.65 10.56 -15.43
CA CYS A 220 -6.32 9.28 -16.05
C CYS A 220 -6.53 8.09 -15.10
N ARG A 221 -6.60 8.34 -13.79
CA ARG A 221 -6.75 7.31 -12.74
C ARG A 221 -7.93 7.61 -11.84
N THR A 222 -8.41 6.57 -11.18
CA THR A 222 -9.36 6.69 -10.07
C THR A 222 -8.62 6.41 -8.76
N ILE A 223 -8.78 7.33 -7.81
CA ILE A 223 -8.32 7.19 -6.43
C ILE A 223 -9.48 6.60 -5.63
N VAL A 224 -9.21 5.49 -4.94
CA VAL A 224 -10.16 4.78 -4.07
C VAL A 224 -9.71 4.90 -2.63
N ASP A 225 -10.47 5.64 -1.81
CA ASP A 225 -10.24 5.76 -0.37
C ASP A 225 -11.12 4.79 0.40
N VAL A 226 -10.52 3.95 1.24
CA VAL A 226 -11.21 2.98 2.09
C VAL A 226 -10.89 3.29 3.56
N GLU A 227 -11.93 3.55 4.35
CA GLU A 227 -11.85 3.73 5.81
C GLU A 227 -12.67 2.62 6.47
N THR A 228 -12.04 1.83 7.34
CA THR A 228 -12.70 0.72 8.05
C THR A 228 -12.09 0.48 9.43
N ILE A 229 -12.72 -0.37 10.24
CA ILE A 229 -12.16 -0.82 11.52
C ILE A 229 -11.07 -1.86 11.25
N GLU A 230 -10.01 -1.82 12.04
CA GLU A 230 -8.98 -2.86 12.06
C GLU A 230 -9.56 -4.22 12.47
N ASN A 231 -9.26 -5.20 11.64
CA ASN A 231 -9.52 -6.61 11.87
C ASN A 231 -8.39 -7.42 11.19
N PRO A 232 -8.06 -8.60 11.73
CA PRO A 232 -7.30 -9.63 11.04
C PRO A 232 -7.50 -9.72 9.52
N GLY A 233 -6.43 -9.52 8.75
CA GLY A 233 -6.41 -9.73 7.30
C GLY A 233 -7.23 -8.70 6.49
N VAL A 234 -7.49 -7.51 7.04
CA VAL A 234 -8.21 -6.45 6.32
C VAL A 234 -7.51 -6.04 5.03
N ALA A 235 -6.17 -5.91 5.03
CA ALA A 235 -5.41 -5.59 3.82
C ALA A 235 -5.63 -6.62 2.71
N ALA A 236 -5.63 -7.92 3.05
CA ALA A 236 -5.91 -9.00 2.12
C ALA A 236 -7.32 -8.92 1.53
N ARG A 237 -8.32 -8.68 2.38
CA ARG A 237 -9.73 -8.56 1.95
C ARG A 237 -9.98 -7.36 1.04
N ILE A 238 -9.37 -6.22 1.36
CA ILE A 238 -9.47 -5.03 0.50
C ILE A 238 -8.82 -5.34 -0.84
N SER A 239 -7.57 -5.81 -0.85
CA SER A 239 -6.81 -6.09 -2.07
C SER A 239 -7.47 -7.15 -2.96
N ARG A 240 -8.04 -8.22 -2.37
CA ARG A 240 -8.83 -9.23 -3.10
C ARG A 240 -10.06 -8.64 -3.77
N SER A 241 -10.67 -7.59 -3.20
CA SER A 241 -11.84 -6.95 -3.81
C SER A 241 -11.51 -6.24 -5.13
N PHE A 242 -10.28 -5.71 -5.26
CA PHE A 242 -9.78 -5.19 -6.53
C PHE A 242 -9.45 -6.31 -7.51
N ALA A 243 -8.73 -7.34 -7.04
CA ALA A 243 -8.33 -8.47 -7.86
C ALA A 243 -9.54 -9.25 -8.44
N ALA A 244 -10.62 -9.39 -7.66
CA ALA A 244 -11.87 -10.03 -8.07
C ALA A 244 -12.57 -9.34 -9.25
N LEU A 245 -12.28 -8.05 -9.47
CA LEU A 245 -12.78 -7.27 -10.60
C LEU A 245 -11.74 -7.06 -11.69
N ASP A 246 -10.62 -7.80 -11.62
CA ASP A 246 -9.46 -7.67 -12.51
C ASP A 246 -8.93 -6.22 -12.59
N LEU A 247 -9.06 -5.48 -11.48
CA LEU A 247 -8.57 -4.10 -11.38
C LEU A 247 -7.10 -4.10 -11.00
N ASP A 248 -6.32 -3.37 -11.77
CA ASP A 248 -4.89 -3.21 -11.57
C ASP A 248 -4.61 -2.06 -10.59
N ILE A 249 -3.84 -2.36 -9.55
CA ILE A 249 -3.42 -1.40 -8.53
C ILE A 249 -2.03 -0.90 -8.90
N GLU A 250 -1.95 0.33 -9.40
CA GLU A 250 -0.67 0.95 -9.75
C GLU A 250 0.07 1.48 -8.50
N ILE A 251 -0.72 1.90 -7.51
CA ILE A 251 -0.23 2.49 -6.27
C ILE A 251 -1.20 2.10 -5.18
N ALA A 252 -0.69 1.62 -4.05
CA ALA A 252 -1.47 1.47 -2.84
C ALA A 252 -0.72 2.05 -1.66
N ARG A 253 -1.49 2.62 -0.76
CA ARG A 253 -1.07 2.87 0.60
C ARG A 253 -2.10 2.29 1.56
N ILE A 254 -1.64 1.50 2.50
CA ILE A 254 -2.48 0.99 3.60
C ILE A 254 -1.84 1.49 4.89
N ASN A 255 -2.65 1.93 5.86
CA ASN A 255 -2.18 2.29 7.19
C ASN A 255 -3.17 1.85 8.25
N THR A 256 -2.68 1.21 9.30
CA THR A 256 -3.46 0.70 10.41
C THR A 256 -3.02 1.38 11.71
N GLU A 257 -3.86 2.23 12.28
CA GLU A 257 -3.58 3.00 13.49
C GLU A 257 -4.84 3.10 14.37
N MET A 258 -4.67 3.10 15.70
CA MET A 258 -5.76 3.32 16.66
C MET A 258 -7.03 2.48 16.37
N ARG A 259 -6.84 1.22 15.93
CA ARG A 259 -7.90 0.26 15.55
C ARG A 259 -8.72 0.66 14.32
N ARG A 260 -8.18 1.53 13.46
CA ARG A 260 -8.73 1.93 12.17
C ARG A 260 -7.74 1.57 11.06
N VAL A 261 -8.27 1.23 9.89
CA VAL A 261 -7.50 1.08 8.66
C VAL A 261 -7.94 2.17 7.71
N ASP A 262 -6.98 2.96 7.27
CA ASP A 262 -7.10 3.97 6.22
C ASP A 262 -6.26 3.49 5.03
N ALA A 263 -6.87 3.32 3.87
CA ALA A 263 -6.18 2.83 2.69
C ALA A 263 -6.57 3.64 1.44
N VAL A 264 -5.59 3.93 0.60
CA VAL A 264 -5.72 4.71 -0.64
C VAL A 264 -5.13 3.90 -1.78
N PHE A 265 -5.89 3.71 -2.85
CA PHE A 265 -5.48 2.97 -4.03
C PHE A 265 -5.62 3.82 -5.27
N TYR A 266 -4.61 3.83 -6.13
CA TYR A 266 -4.67 4.39 -7.47
C TYR A 266 -4.82 3.24 -8.45
N VAL A 267 -5.90 3.28 -9.21
CA VAL A 267 -6.23 2.29 -10.23
C VAL A 267 -6.51 2.99 -11.56
N SER A 268 -6.47 2.23 -12.66
CA SER A 268 -6.93 2.71 -13.96
C SER A 268 -8.34 3.32 -13.85
N LYS A 269 -8.65 4.34 -14.66
CA LYS A 269 -9.94 5.03 -14.61
C LYS A 269 -11.12 4.07 -14.59
N LEU A 270 -11.93 4.15 -13.52
CA LEU A 270 -13.13 3.34 -13.34
C LEU A 270 -14.36 4.08 -13.82
N ASP A 271 -15.25 3.37 -14.51
CA ASP A 271 -16.62 3.82 -14.77
C ASP A 271 -17.51 3.70 -13.53
N GLU A 272 -18.72 4.24 -13.59
CA GLU A 272 -19.65 4.26 -12.44
C GLU A 272 -20.09 2.86 -12.01
N LYS A 273 -20.19 1.91 -12.96
CA LYS A 273 -20.58 0.53 -12.67
C LYS A 273 -19.46 -0.19 -11.91
N GLN A 274 -18.21 -0.03 -12.35
CA GLN A 274 -17.03 -0.57 -11.68
C GLN A 274 -16.87 0.01 -10.27
N ARG A 275 -17.08 1.33 -10.10
CA ARG A 275 -17.08 1.98 -8.78
C ARG A 275 -18.14 1.38 -7.85
N ALA A 276 -19.37 1.21 -8.33
CA ALA A 276 -20.46 0.63 -7.55
C ALA A 276 -20.17 -0.83 -7.13
N GLU A 277 -19.72 -1.67 -8.06
CA GLU A 277 -19.40 -3.07 -7.76
C GLU A 277 -18.19 -3.20 -6.82
N LEU A 278 -17.12 -2.43 -7.03
CA LEU A 278 -15.96 -2.43 -6.13
C LEU A 278 -16.36 -2.00 -4.71
N SER A 279 -17.16 -0.94 -4.60
CA SER A 279 -17.67 -0.44 -3.32
C SER A 279 -18.52 -1.49 -2.58
N LYS A 280 -19.33 -2.24 -3.32
CA LYS A 280 -20.16 -3.34 -2.80
C LYS A 280 -19.30 -4.52 -2.34
N LEU A 281 -18.32 -4.94 -3.14
CA LEU A 281 -17.41 -6.05 -2.82
C LEU A 281 -16.55 -5.74 -1.60
N ILE A 282 -15.93 -4.56 -1.52
CA ILE A 282 -15.13 -4.14 -0.36
C ILE A 282 -15.99 -4.21 0.91
N ARG A 283 -17.20 -3.66 0.87
CA ARG A 283 -18.11 -3.71 2.04
C ARG A 283 -18.52 -5.13 2.38
N ALA A 284 -18.76 -6.00 1.39
CA ALA A 284 -19.11 -7.40 1.61
C ALA A 284 -17.97 -8.19 2.25
N ASN A 285 -16.74 -8.04 1.74
CA ASN A 285 -15.55 -8.71 2.24
C ASN A 285 -15.13 -8.24 3.63
N LEU A 286 -15.51 -7.02 4.02
CA LEU A 286 -15.24 -6.45 5.35
C LEU A 286 -16.40 -6.64 6.34
N ARG A 287 -17.45 -7.42 6.00
CA ARG A 287 -18.51 -7.74 6.94
C ARG A 287 -17.96 -8.57 8.10
N THR A 288 -18.21 -8.11 9.31
CA THR A 288 -17.98 -8.89 10.53
C THR A 288 -19.14 -9.84 10.76
N GLY A 289 -18.86 -11.08 11.17
CA GLY A 289 -19.88 -12.04 11.56
C GLY A 289 -20.75 -11.49 12.71
N ARG A 290 -22.03 -11.87 12.72
CA ARG A 290 -22.84 -11.77 13.95
C ARG A 290 -22.31 -12.86 14.90
N ARG A 291 -21.86 -12.47 16.08
CA ARG A 291 -21.86 -13.37 17.23
C ARG A 291 -23.22 -13.30 17.88
#